data_AF-A0A1H4C451-F1
#
_entry.id   AF-A0A1H4C451-F1
#
_cell.length_a   1.000
_cell.length_b   1.000
_cell.length_c   1.000
_cell.angle_alpha   90.00
_cell.angle_beta   90.00
_cell.angle_gamma   90.00
#
_symmetry.space_group_name_H-M   'P 1'
#
loop_
_entity.id
_entity.type
_entity.pdbx_description
1 polymer ?
#
loop_
_entity_poly.entity_id
_entity_poly.type
_entity_poly.pdbx_seq_one_letter_code
_entity_poly.pdbx_strand_id
1 'polypeptide(L)'
;MSSSEQAFSVHATVAQQRVLERIAEQRKRLRDRRAARLQAQALAAATEGDDAEASLLPRVAGFVRQHPAAVAALAGVAIAAGPRRLVRWAGVVLPLVMRLRR
;
A
#
# COMPACT_ATOMS: atom_id res chain seq x y z
N MET A 1 43.78 -10.34 27.79
CA MET A 1 42.73 -9.60 27.06
C MET A 1 41.35 -10.08 27.52
N SER A 2 40.95 -9.81 28.76
CA SER A 2 39.65 -10.30 29.30
C SER A 2 39.12 -9.43 30.45
N SER A 3 39.24 -8.11 30.32
CA SER A 3 38.76 -7.15 31.36
C SER A 3 37.66 -6.21 30.87
N SER A 4 37.31 -6.24 29.58
CA SER A 4 36.29 -5.36 29.00
C SER A 4 34.90 -6.00 28.88
N GLU A 5 34.76 -7.32 29.03
CA GLU A 5 33.45 -8.01 28.95
C GLU A 5 32.73 -8.16 30.31
N GLN A 6 33.44 -8.03 31.45
CA GLN A 6 32.84 -8.21 32.78
C GLN A 6 32.19 -6.94 33.36
N ALA A 7 32.38 -5.77 32.75
CA ALA A 7 31.88 -4.50 33.32
C ALA A 7 30.38 -4.23 33.06
N PHE A 8 29.74 -4.96 32.14
CA PHE A 8 28.31 -4.79 31.81
C PHE A 8 27.36 -5.69 32.62
N SER A 9 27.90 -6.60 33.42
CA SER A 9 27.14 -7.60 34.19
C SER A 9 27.11 -7.29 35.69
N VAL A 10 27.21 -6.02 36.08
CA VAL A 10 26.72 -5.59 37.40
C VAL A 10 25.21 -5.46 37.26
N HIS A 11 24.45 -6.41 37.80
CA HIS A 11 22.98 -6.50 37.69
C HIS A 11 22.32 -5.13 37.54
N ALA A 12 21.87 -4.81 36.32
CA ALA A 12 21.12 -3.60 36.05
C ALA A 12 20.05 -3.48 37.12
N THR A 13 20.05 -2.37 37.86
CA THR A 13 19.09 -2.16 38.95
C THR A 13 17.67 -2.34 38.40
N VAL A 14 16.71 -2.74 39.24
CA VAL A 14 15.32 -3.00 38.81
C VAL A 14 14.74 -1.83 37.99
N ALA A 15 15.13 -0.59 38.33
CA ALA A 15 14.77 0.61 37.57
C ALA A 15 15.36 0.63 36.15
N GLN A 16 16.63 0.24 35.97
CA GLN A 16 17.26 0.14 34.65
C GLN A 16 16.63 -0.97 33.80
N GLN A 17 16.29 -2.12 34.40
CA GLN A 17 15.61 -3.21 33.68
C GLN A 17 14.27 -2.76 33.09
N ARG A 18 13.48 -1.99 33.84
CA ARG A 18 12.20 -1.43 33.35
C ARG A 18 12.39 -0.46 32.17
N VAL A 19 13.48 0.32 32.16
CA VAL A 19 13.79 1.21 31.04
C VAL A 19 14.18 0.40 29.81
N LEU A 20 15.00 -0.63 29.97
CA LEU A 20 15.39 -1.52 28.87
C LEU A 20 14.19 -2.24 28.26
N GLU A 21 13.27 -2.74 29.09
CA GLU A 21 12.03 -3.36 28.66
C GLU A 21 11.17 -2.40 27.82
N ARG A 22 11.00 -1.16 28.31
CA ARG A 22 10.28 -0.11 27.57
C ARG A 22 10.94 0.22 26.23
N ILE A 23 12.28 0.29 26.18
CA ILE A 23 13.02 0.52 24.95
C ILE A 23 12.83 -0.65 23.97
N ALA A 24 12.83 -1.89 24.48
CA ALA A 24 12.61 -3.08 23.65
C ALA A 24 11.21 -3.05 23.00
N GLU A 25 10.17 -2.71 23.76
CA GLU A 25 8.83 -2.51 23.21
C GLU A 25 8.75 -1.38 22.18
N GLN A 26 9.36 -0.23 22.47
CA GLN A 26 9.38 0.90 21.55
C GLN A 26 10.07 0.53 20.24
N ARG A 27 11.21 -0.17 20.32
CA ARG A 27 11.94 -0.65 19.14
C ARG A 27 11.12 -1.67 18.36
N LYS A 28 10.41 -2.59 19.03
CA LYS A 28 9.49 -3.53 18.37
C LYS A 28 8.44 -2.78 17.55
N ARG A 29 7.74 -1.82 18.15
CA ARG A 29 6.74 -0.98 17.45
C ARG A 29 7.33 -0.24 16.24
N LEU A 30 8.55 0.29 16.37
CA LEU A 30 9.24 0.96 15.25
C LEU A 30 9.63 -0.02 14.14
N ARG A 31 10.09 -1.23 14.48
CA ARG A 31 10.43 -2.28 13.50
C ARG A 31 9.19 -2.73 12.74
N ASP A 32 8.08 -2.96 13.40
CA ASP A 32 6.83 -3.37 12.75
C ASP A 32 6.35 -2.31 11.76
N ARG A 33 6.40 -1.03 12.14
CA ARG A 33 6.09 0.10 11.25
C ARG A 33 7.06 0.20 10.07
N ARG A 34 8.35 -0.03 10.29
CA ARG A 34 9.35 -0.04 9.21
C ARG A 34 9.13 -1.20 8.26
N ALA A 35 8.83 -2.39 8.77
CA ALA A 35 8.53 -3.57 7.95
C ALA A 35 7.31 -3.32 7.05
N ALA A 36 6.22 -2.79 7.60
CA ALA A 36 5.03 -2.43 6.83
C ALA A 36 5.34 -1.39 5.73
N ARG A 37 6.17 -0.39 6.04
CA ARG A 37 6.60 0.62 5.05
C ARG A 37 7.47 0.01 3.95
N LEU A 38 8.42 -0.85 4.31
CA LEU A 38 9.28 -1.53 3.34
C LEU A 38 8.45 -2.45 2.43
N GLN A 39 7.46 -3.15 2.98
CA GLN A 39 6.54 -3.97 2.19
C GLN A 39 5.69 -3.12 1.23
N ALA A 40 5.13 -2.00 1.71
CA ALA A 40 4.38 -1.08 0.87
C ALA A 40 5.25 -0.45 -0.23
N GLN A 41 6.48 -0.07 0.10
CA GLN A 41 7.45 0.46 -0.87
C GLN A 41 7.89 -0.60 -1.87
N ALA A 42 8.12 -1.85 -1.45
CA ALA A 42 8.45 -2.94 -2.34
C ALA A 42 7.30 -3.27 -3.30
N LEU A 43 6.05 -3.25 -2.81
CA LEU A 43 4.86 -3.42 -3.66
C LEU A 43 4.73 -2.25 -4.64
N ALA A 44 4.95 -1.01 -4.19
CA ALA A 44 4.91 0.17 -5.06
C ALA A 44 6.01 0.13 -6.13
N ALA A 45 7.25 -0.19 -5.75
CA ALA A 45 8.37 -0.31 -6.67
C ALA A 45 8.19 -1.48 -7.66
N ALA A 46 7.65 -2.61 -7.21
CA ALA A 46 7.28 -3.71 -8.10
C ALA A 46 6.13 -3.33 -9.06
N THR A 47 5.26 -2.38 -8.66
CA THR A 47 4.18 -1.87 -9.52
C THR A 47 4.68 -0.81 -10.51
N GLU A 48 5.68 0.00 -10.13
CA GLU A 48 6.24 1.04 -11.01
C GLU A 48 7.27 0.51 -12.01
N GLY A 49 7.99 -0.56 -11.68
CA GLY A 49 8.99 -1.18 -12.56
C GLY A 49 8.42 -2.10 -13.65
N ASP A 50 7.15 -2.48 -13.54
CA ASP A 50 6.43 -3.31 -14.50
C ASP A 50 5.46 -2.41 -15.27
N ASP A 51 5.93 -1.87 -16.39
CA ASP A 51 5.22 -1.05 -17.38
C ASP A 51 3.84 -0.55 -16.95
N ALA A 52 3.75 0.75 -16.60
CA ALA A 52 2.52 1.38 -16.11
C ALA A 52 1.27 1.16 -17.00
N GLU A 53 1.45 0.77 -18.26
CA GLU A 53 0.39 0.39 -19.21
C GLU A 53 0.11 -1.13 -19.21
N ALA A 54 1.14 -1.98 -19.02
CA ALA A 54 1.00 -3.43 -18.89
C ALA A 54 0.35 -3.82 -17.56
N SER A 55 0.56 -3.06 -16.47
CA SER A 55 0.01 -3.31 -15.13
C SER A 55 -1.50 -2.99 -15.00
N LEU A 56 -2.08 -2.20 -15.92
CA LEU A 56 -3.51 -1.89 -15.90
C LEU A 56 -4.37 -3.09 -16.29
N LEU A 57 -3.96 -3.86 -17.31
CA LEU A 57 -4.68 -5.04 -17.78
C LEU A 57 -4.87 -6.14 -16.70
N PRO A 58 -3.82 -6.60 -15.98
CA PRO A 58 -3.99 -7.57 -14.91
C PRO A 58 -4.75 -6.99 -13.72
N ARG A 59 -4.65 -5.68 -13.45
CA ARG A 59 -5.41 -5.03 -12.37
C ARG A 59 -6.90 -4.92 -12.70
N VAL A 60 -7.24 -4.62 -13.95
CA VAL A 60 -8.63 -4.68 -14.45
C VAL A 60 -9.14 -6.11 -14.37
N ALA A 61 -8.36 -7.11 -14.78
CA ALA A 61 -8.75 -8.52 -14.66
C ALA A 61 -8.98 -8.95 -13.19
N GLY A 62 -8.13 -8.50 -12.28
CA GLY A 62 -8.30 -8.70 -10.83
C GLY A 62 -9.56 -8.02 -10.29
N PHE A 63 -9.81 -6.77 -10.69
CA PHE A 63 -10.99 -6.01 -10.30
C PHE A 63 -12.28 -6.65 -10.82
N VAL A 64 -12.29 -7.14 -12.06
CA VAL A 64 -13.42 -7.86 -12.66
C VAL A 64 -13.75 -9.12 -11.87
N ARG A 65 -12.73 -9.87 -11.42
CA ARG A 65 -12.92 -11.06 -10.58
C ARG A 65 -13.42 -10.71 -9.18
N GLN A 66 -12.95 -9.61 -8.60
CA GLN A 66 -13.34 -9.18 -7.24
C GLN A 66 -14.72 -8.49 -7.19
N HIS A 67 -15.13 -7.83 -8.27
CA HIS A 67 -16.37 -7.04 -8.32
C HIS A 67 -17.22 -7.34 -9.57
N PRO A 68 -17.67 -8.60 -9.75
CA PRO A 68 -18.43 -9.00 -10.94
C PRO A 68 -19.75 -8.20 -11.10
N ALA A 69 -20.43 -7.89 -9.99
CA ALA A 69 -21.68 -7.12 -10.01
C ALA A 69 -21.47 -5.66 -10.48
N ALA A 70 -20.40 -5.00 -10.02
CA ALA A 70 -20.09 -3.63 -10.42
C ALA A 70 -19.75 -3.56 -11.92
N VAL A 71 -18.98 -4.53 -12.41
CA VAL A 71 -18.62 -4.63 -13.83
C VAL A 71 -19.85 -4.90 -14.69
N ALA A 72 -20.73 -5.82 -14.29
CA ALA A 72 -21.97 -6.11 -15.01
C ALA A 72 -22.90 -4.88 -15.08
N ALA A 73 -23.03 -4.14 -13.97
CA ALA A 73 -23.81 -2.90 -13.95
C ALA A 73 -23.23 -1.85 -14.92
N LEU A 74 -21.91 -1.67 -14.91
CA LEU A 74 -21.24 -0.70 -15.78
C LEU A 74 -21.35 -1.09 -17.26
N ALA A 75 -21.20 -2.39 -17.58
CA ALA A 75 -21.44 -2.91 -18.92
C ALA A 75 -22.90 -2.73 -19.37
N GLY A 76 -23.87 -2.99 -18.48
CA GLY A 76 -25.29 -2.78 -18.75
C GLY A 76 -25.62 -1.32 -19.06
N VAL A 77 -25.06 -0.39 -18.29
CA VAL A 77 -25.21 1.07 -18.54
C VAL A 77 -24.58 1.46 -19.88
N ALA A 78 -23.39 0.93 -20.19
CA ALA A 78 -22.70 1.22 -21.46
C ALA A 78 -23.51 0.73 -22.68
N ILE A 79 -24.08 -0.48 -22.60
CA ILE A 79 -24.94 -1.04 -23.64
C ILE A 79 -26.22 -0.20 -23.80
N ALA A 80 -26.87 0.16 -22.69
CA ALA A 80 -28.10 0.95 -22.71
C ALA A 80 -27.91 2.39 -23.22
N ALA A 81 -26.74 3.01 -22.97
CA ALA A 81 -26.44 4.36 -23.39
C ALA A 81 -26.12 4.48 -24.90
N GLY A 82 -25.52 3.44 -25.48
CA GLY A 82 -25.11 3.40 -26.88
C GLY A 82 -23.87 4.26 -27.21
N PRO A 83 -23.15 3.94 -28.31
CA PRO A 83 -21.82 4.48 -28.59
C PRO A 83 -21.81 5.99 -28.85
N ARG A 84 -22.84 6.53 -29.49
CA ARG A 84 -22.91 7.98 -29.81
C ARG A 84 -23.07 8.86 -28.56
N ARG A 85 -23.71 8.36 -27.50
CA ARG A 85 -23.83 9.11 -26.24
C ARG A 85 -22.56 9.02 -25.42
N LEU A 86 -21.87 7.87 -25.41
CA LEU A 86 -20.59 7.70 -24.69
C LEU A 86 -19.53 8.71 -25.14
N VAL A 87 -19.35 8.91 -26.45
CA VAL A 87 -18.38 9.88 -26.99
C VAL A 87 -18.69 11.32 -26.53
N ARG A 88 -19.98 11.67 -26.47
CA ARG A 88 -20.40 13.02 -26.06
C ARG A 88 -20.22 13.26 -24.56
N TRP A 89 -20.37 12.22 -23.75
CA TRP A 89 -20.14 12.27 -22.30
C TRP A 89 -18.66 12.17 -21.94
N ALA A 90 -17.82 11.55 -22.77
CA ALA A 90 -16.38 11.47 -22.55
C ALA A 90 -15.75 12.86 -22.36
N GLY A 91 -16.12 13.85 -23.19
CA GLY A 91 -15.63 15.24 -23.04
C GLY A 91 -16.06 15.94 -21.74
N VAL A 92 -17.16 15.50 -21.11
CA VAL A 92 -17.68 16.08 -19.86
C VAL A 92 -17.10 15.36 -18.63
N VAL A 93 -16.94 14.04 -18.70
CA VAL A 93 -16.45 13.21 -17.59
C VAL A 93 -14.93 13.27 -17.46
N LEU A 94 -14.21 13.30 -18.59
CA LEU A 94 -12.74 13.35 -18.63
C LEU A 94 -12.12 14.50 -17.79
N PRO A 95 -12.59 15.76 -17.86
CA PRO A 95 -12.04 16.84 -17.04
C PRO A 95 -12.34 16.67 -15.54
N LEU A 96 -13.45 16.03 -15.17
CA LEU A 96 -13.80 15.79 -13.77
C LEU A 96 -12.88 14.72 -13.15
N VAL A 97 -12.57 13.67 -13.89
CA VAL A 97 -11.63 12.62 -13.47
C VAL A 97 -10.20 13.16 -13.38
N MET A 98 -9.80 14.01 -14.32
CA MET A 98 -8.50 14.70 -14.26
C MET A 98 -8.35 15.58 -13.02
N ARG A 99 -9.44 16.21 -12.55
CA ARG A 99 -9.45 16.99 -11.31
C ARG A 99 -9.29 16.13 -10.05
N LEU A 100 -9.77 14.90 -10.05
CA LEU A 100 -9.71 14.02 -8.88
C LEU A 100 -8.35 13.31 -8.73
N ARG A 101 -7.54 13.29 -9.80
CA ARG A 101 -6.17 12.74 -9.81
C ARG A 101 -5.10 13.71 -9.30
N ARG A 102 -5.47 14.94 -8.92
CA ARG A 102 -4.55 15.97 -8.41
C ARG A 102 -4.67 16.09 -6.91
#